data_AF-A0A972QBV6-F1
#
_entry.id   AF-A0A972QBV6-F1
#
_cell.length_a   1.000
_cell.length_b   1.000
_cell.length_c   1.000
_cell.angle_alpha   90.00
_cell.angle_beta   90.00
_cell.angle_gamma   90.00
#
_symmetry.space_group_name_H-M   'P 1'
#
loop_
_entity.id
_entity.type
_entity.pdbx_description
1 polymer ?
#
loop_
_entity_poly.entity_id
_entity_poly.type
_entity_poly.pdbx_seq_one_letter_code
_entity_poly.pdbx_strand_id
1 'polypeptide(L)'
;MKSKALEINLECYRVDVAIEDKYAILQEVMSKYYGLRDGLNTFLKELSHPYKNWEFIVREARNYSLNYFHLLKNHPKGPDAATLLANIFNNAILSESKVEVRADAVDNLLLFLQKIIKDSGRDIKRFIPVIDSSFDSIRNYKKDSFFLFVKSFYQIKRLAKAILNHTHELTSADYQAINLLLLKYFKHTYSYWLSEEDPFDWFKNEAGDIDDKEPFDEIFKYISHKQINKWQSMTGKIALQKGIDSKKILQNLLELPAYSQIVEIYKEIPQRLVEADTKNGKGNLWKLIFLFHIMKTPGLSIIYEEALRDINRTLSWLIEHEKAGISAN
;
A
#
# COMPACT_ATOMS: atom_id res chain seq x y z
N MET A 1 37.07 -13.95 19.97
CA MET A 1 37.16 -12.63 20.66
C MET A 1 35.94 -11.81 20.28
N LYS A 2 35.00 -11.57 21.20
CA LYS A 2 33.94 -10.57 20.99
C LYS A 2 34.60 -9.19 21.13
N SER A 3 34.33 -8.29 20.19
CA SER A 3 34.94 -6.96 20.17
C SER A 3 34.48 -6.15 21.38
N LYS A 4 35.42 -5.53 22.09
CA LYS A 4 35.19 -4.63 23.23
C LYS A 4 34.26 -3.45 22.87
N ALA A 5 34.26 -3.04 21.59
CA ALA A 5 33.32 -2.04 21.07
C ALA A 5 31.88 -2.54 20.96
N LEU A 6 31.67 -3.85 20.72
CA LEU A 6 30.34 -4.47 20.71
C LEU A 6 29.79 -4.61 22.14
N GLU A 7 30.65 -4.95 23.10
CA GLU A 7 30.31 -4.99 24.54
C GLU A 7 29.95 -3.60 25.07
N ILE A 8 30.74 -2.57 24.76
CA ILE A 8 30.45 -1.19 25.18
C ILE A 8 29.15 -0.68 24.53
N ASN A 9 28.90 -0.99 23.26
CA ASN A 9 27.62 -0.67 22.63
C ASN A 9 26.46 -1.40 23.33
N LEU A 10 26.57 -2.70 23.61
CA LEU A 10 25.54 -3.48 24.32
C LEU A 10 25.32 -3.02 25.77
N GLU A 11 26.35 -2.53 26.46
CA GLU A 11 26.25 -1.99 27.83
C GLU A 11 25.56 -0.62 27.86
N CYS A 12 25.78 0.25 26.87
CA CYS A 12 25.08 1.53 26.75
C CYS A 12 23.55 1.38 26.54
N TYR A 13 23.10 0.21 26.06
CA TYR A 13 21.67 -0.12 25.87
C TYR A 13 21.03 -0.88 27.05
N ARG A 14 21.78 -1.20 28.12
CA ARG A 14 21.21 -1.83 29.32
C ARG A 14 20.60 -0.79 30.25
N VAL A 15 19.50 -0.19 29.80
CA VAL A 15 18.58 0.50 30.71
C VAL A 15 17.58 -0.55 31.21
N ASP A 16 17.41 -0.69 32.53
CA ASP A 16 16.31 -1.51 33.05
C ASP A 16 14.99 -0.77 32.78
N VAL A 17 14.34 -1.14 31.69
CA VAL A 17 13.14 -0.45 31.21
C VAL A 17 11.90 -1.11 31.82
N ALA A 18 11.22 -0.35 32.66
CA ALA A 18 9.86 -0.65 33.11
C ALA A 18 8.86 -0.44 31.95
N ILE A 19 7.82 -1.27 31.93
CA ILE A 19 6.74 -1.12 30.94
C ILE A 19 5.94 0.13 31.28
N GLU A 20 5.78 1.05 30.33
CA GLU A 20 4.95 2.24 30.52
C GLU A 20 3.47 1.87 30.78
N ASP A 21 2.83 2.54 31.73
CA ASP A 21 1.46 2.24 32.19
C ASP A 21 0.41 2.21 31.07
N LYS A 22 0.60 3.03 30.02
CA LYS A 22 -0.29 3.06 28.85
C LYS A 22 -0.40 1.70 28.14
N TYR A 23 0.57 0.80 28.33
CA TYR A 23 0.59 -0.55 27.75
C TYR A 23 -0.06 -1.63 28.63
N ALA A 24 -0.44 -1.31 29.87
CA ALA A 24 -1.04 -2.26 30.80
C ALA A 24 -2.32 -2.92 30.23
N ILE A 25 -3.04 -2.20 29.38
CA ILE A 25 -4.27 -2.70 28.74
C ILE A 25 -4.01 -3.91 27.81
N LEU A 26 -2.84 -3.98 27.17
CA LEU A 26 -2.48 -5.14 26.34
C LEU A 26 -2.19 -6.35 27.21
N GLN A 27 -1.54 -6.15 28.36
CA GLN A 27 -1.32 -7.23 29.33
C GLN A 27 -2.65 -7.74 29.89
N GLU A 28 -3.59 -6.85 30.21
CA GLU A 28 -4.91 -7.22 30.71
C GLU A 28 -5.68 -8.06 29.68
N VAL A 29 -5.78 -7.58 28.43
CA VAL A 29 -6.52 -8.26 27.36
C VAL A 29 -5.91 -9.63 27.04
N MET A 30 -4.59 -9.76 27.09
CA MET A 30 -3.87 -10.99 26.72
C MET A 30 -3.57 -11.92 27.91
N SER A 31 -3.93 -11.51 29.13
CA SER A 31 -3.63 -12.21 30.40
C SER A 31 -4.12 -13.65 30.45
N LYS A 32 -5.20 -13.98 29.74
CA LYS A 32 -5.79 -15.33 29.69
C LYS A 32 -4.89 -16.36 29.01
N TYR A 33 -3.87 -15.95 28.27
CA TYR A 33 -2.93 -16.83 27.59
C TYR A 33 -1.54 -16.74 28.23
N TYR A 34 -1.28 -17.63 29.20
CA TYR A 34 -0.02 -17.65 29.95
C TYR A 34 1.22 -17.81 29.08
N GLY A 35 1.12 -18.56 27.97
CA GLY A 35 2.22 -18.75 27.02
C GLY A 35 2.65 -17.48 26.26
N LEU A 36 1.88 -16.39 26.35
CA LEU A 36 2.20 -15.11 25.70
C LEU A 36 2.92 -14.15 26.63
N ARG A 37 2.92 -14.39 27.94
CA ARG A 37 3.30 -13.40 28.94
C ARG A 37 4.73 -12.90 28.75
N ASP A 38 5.68 -13.81 28.56
CA ASP A 38 7.11 -13.46 28.45
C ASP A 38 7.41 -12.73 27.14
N GLY A 39 6.86 -13.20 26.02
CA GLY A 39 6.97 -12.52 24.72
C GLY A 39 6.32 -11.14 24.74
N LEU A 40 5.13 -11.03 25.33
CA LEU A 40 4.39 -9.78 25.43
C LEU A 40 5.15 -8.78 26.28
N ASN A 41 5.66 -9.20 27.44
CA ASN A 41 6.47 -8.34 28.29
C ASN A 41 7.75 -7.88 27.60
N THR A 42 8.41 -8.74 26.82
CA THR A 42 9.57 -8.36 26.02
C THR A 42 9.20 -7.30 24.99
N PHE A 43 8.10 -7.50 24.26
CA PHE A 43 7.57 -6.53 23.31
C PHE A 43 7.22 -5.18 23.95
N LEU A 44 6.54 -5.20 25.10
CA LEU A 44 6.13 -3.98 25.80
C LEU A 44 7.32 -3.23 26.43
N LYS A 45 8.35 -3.95 26.90
CA LYS A 45 9.60 -3.35 27.34
C LYS A 45 10.33 -2.68 26.19
N GLU A 46 10.39 -3.33 25.03
CA GLU A 46 11.01 -2.74 23.82
C GLU A 46 10.25 -1.48 23.36
N LEU A 47 8.92 -1.48 23.43
CA LEU A 47 8.10 -0.29 23.17
C LEU A 47 8.38 0.86 24.16
N SER A 48 8.68 0.53 25.41
CA SER A 48 8.99 1.49 26.47
C SER A 48 10.43 1.98 26.42
N HIS A 49 11.28 1.36 25.58
CA HIS A 49 12.69 1.70 25.48
C HIS A 49 12.89 3.07 24.80
N PRO A 50 13.85 3.90 25.27
CA PRO A 50 14.16 5.19 24.63
C PRO A 50 14.64 5.03 23.18
N TYR A 51 15.46 4.00 22.93
CA TYR A 51 15.97 3.63 21.61
C TYR A 51 15.23 2.41 21.09
N LYS A 52 14.13 2.64 20.37
CA LYS A 52 13.21 1.60 19.92
C LYS A 52 13.78 0.82 18.74
N ASN A 53 13.84 -0.50 18.84
CA ASN A 53 14.04 -1.38 17.68
C ASN A 53 12.71 -1.50 16.90
N TRP A 54 12.47 -0.55 15.99
CA TRP A 54 11.22 -0.50 15.23
C TRP A 54 10.98 -1.72 14.34
N GLU A 55 12.03 -2.36 13.81
CA GLU A 55 11.89 -3.59 13.03
C GLU A 55 11.30 -4.73 13.88
N PHE A 56 11.84 -4.91 15.09
CA PHE A 56 11.30 -5.86 16.07
C PHE A 56 9.88 -5.49 16.50
N ILE A 57 9.64 -4.21 16.85
CA ILE A 57 8.34 -3.73 17.32
C ILE A 57 7.26 -3.95 16.27
N VAL A 58 7.51 -3.59 15.00
CA VAL A 58 6.51 -3.77 13.92
C VAL A 58 6.20 -5.25 13.71
N ARG A 59 7.22 -6.11 13.74
CA ARG A 59 7.04 -7.56 13.61
C ARG A 59 6.21 -8.16 14.75
N GLU A 60 6.51 -7.81 16.00
CA GLU A 60 5.76 -8.31 17.15
C GLU A 60 4.35 -7.70 17.21
N ALA A 61 4.19 -6.41 16.92
CA ALA A 61 2.88 -5.77 16.83
C ALA A 61 1.98 -6.48 15.81
N ARG A 62 2.53 -6.87 14.65
CA ARG A 62 1.82 -7.68 13.65
C ARG A 62 1.40 -9.05 14.23
N ASN A 63 2.29 -9.74 14.93
CA ASN A 63 1.97 -11.03 15.55
C ASN A 63 0.78 -10.88 16.52
N TYR A 64 0.86 -9.91 17.44
CA TYR A 64 -0.18 -9.64 18.42
C TYR A 64 -1.50 -9.16 17.82
N SER A 65 -1.44 -8.31 16.80
CA SER A 65 -2.62 -7.73 16.17
C SER A 65 -3.40 -8.75 15.31
N LEU A 66 -2.71 -9.70 14.67
CA LEU A 66 -3.33 -10.64 13.74
C LEU A 66 -3.66 -11.99 14.39
N ASN A 67 -2.69 -12.62 15.04
CA ASN A 67 -2.85 -13.99 15.55
C ASN A 67 -3.74 -14.02 16.81
N TYR A 68 -3.78 -12.91 17.55
CA TYR A 68 -4.50 -12.81 18.82
C TYR A 68 -5.70 -11.86 18.77
N PHE A 69 -6.14 -11.44 17.58
CA PHE A 69 -7.31 -10.56 17.44
C PHE A 69 -8.57 -11.10 18.14
N HIS A 70 -8.75 -12.43 18.18
CA HIS A 70 -9.86 -13.07 18.88
C HIS A 70 -9.89 -12.72 20.39
N LEU A 71 -8.73 -12.50 21.02
CA LEU A 71 -8.65 -12.04 22.41
C LEU A 71 -9.17 -10.61 22.55
N LEU A 72 -8.81 -9.72 21.61
CA LEU A 72 -9.30 -8.35 21.59
C LEU A 72 -10.82 -8.34 21.39
N LYS A 73 -11.32 -9.06 20.38
CA LYS A 73 -12.76 -9.16 20.09
C LYS A 73 -13.59 -9.54 21.32
N ASN A 74 -13.12 -10.55 22.06
CA ASN A 74 -13.84 -11.14 23.19
C ASN A 74 -13.64 -10.40 24.53
N HIS A 75 -12.82 -9.35 24.56
CA HIS A 75 -12.57 -8.57 25.77
C HIS A 75 -13.37 -7.25 25.77
N PRO A 76 -13.91 -6.78 26.91
CA PRO A 76 -14.59 -5.48 26.99
C PRO A 76 -13.69 -4.33 26.52
N LYS A 77 -12.43 -4.29 26.98
CA LYS A 77 -11.38 -3.34 26.58
C LYS A 77 -10.70 -3.64 25.23
N GLY A 78 -11.30 -4.52 24.42
CA GLY A 78 -10.80 -4.90 23.10
C GLY A 78 -10.56 -3.72 22.15
N PRO A 79 -11.53 -2.81 21.98
CA PRO A 79 -11.37 -1.62 21.14
C PRO A 79 -10.22 -0.70 21.58
N ASP A 80 -10.03 -0.52 22.88
CA ASP A 80 -8.95 0.32 23.42
C ASP A 80 -7.57 -0.32 23.14
N ALA A 81 -7.45 -1.64 23.34
CA ALA A 81 -6.26 -2.38 22.98
C ALA A 81 -5.98 -2.36 21.47
N ALA A 82 -7.01 -2.46 20.63
CA ALA A 82 -6.88 -2.34 19.18
C ALA A 82 -6.41 -0.94 18.77
N THR A 83 -6.92 0.11 19.42
CA THR A 83 -6.48 1.50 19.22
C THR A 83 -5.01 1.66 19.56
N LEU A 84 -4.56 1.08 20.67
CA LEU A 84 -3.16 1.13 21.07
C LEU A 84 -2.24 0.42 20.08
N LEU A 85 -2.64 -0.75 19.55
CA LEU A 85 -1.90 -1.45 18.48
C LEU A 85 -1.84 -0.64 17.18
N ALA A 86 -2.95 -0.02 16.77
CA ALA A 86 -2.95 0.87 15.61
C ALA A 86 -2.00 2.07 15.81
N ASN A 87 -1.97 2.64 17.01
CA ASN A 87 -1.07 3.73 17.36
C ASN A 87 0.41 3.32 17.37
N ILE A 88 0.72 2.07 17.73
CA ILE A 88 2.09 1.54 17.63
C ILE A 88 2.58 1.57 16.18
N PHE A 89 1.76 1.14 15.22
CA PHE A 89 2.11 1.24 13.80
C PHE A 89 2.24 2.71 13.36
N ASN A 90 1.31 3.59 13.76
CA ASN A 90 1.42 5.02 13.45
C ASN A 90 2.73 5.63 13.95
N ASN A 91 3.16 5.28 15.17
CA ASN A 91 4.43 5.76 15.72
C ASN A 91 5.63 5.23 14.92
N ALA A 92 5.59 3.98 14.47
CA ALA A 92 6.64 3.43 13.60
C ALA A 92 6.71 4.19 12.26
N ILE A 93 5.56 4.50 11.65
CA ILE A 93 5.47 5.23 10.37
C ILE A 93 6.01 6.66 10.49
N LEU A 94 5.80 7.32 11.64
CA LEU A 94 6.27 8.67 11.94
C LEU A 94 7.70 8.73 12.49
N SER A 95 8.29 7.59 12.84
CA SER A 95 9.65 7.52 13.34
C SER A 95 10.69 7.84 12.25
N GLU A 96 11.94 8.09 12.67
CA GLU A 96 13.11 8.27 11.80
C GLU A 96 13.71 6.93 11.33
N SER A 97 12.92 5.85 11.35
CA SER A 97 13.35 4.53 10.85
C SER A 97 13.56 4.50 9.34
N LYS A 98 14.25 3.46 8.87
CA LYS A 98 14.41 3.18 7.44
C LYS A 98 13.05 3.07 6.74
N VAL A 99 13.00 3.43 5.46
CA VAL A 99 11.77 3.48 4.67
C VAL A 99 11.08 2.11 4.60
N GLU A 100 11.86 1.02 4.57
CA GLU A 100 11.35 -0.36 4.54
C GLU A 100 10.56 -0.68 5.82
N VAL A 101 11.08 -0.32 7.00
CA VAL A 101 10.39 -0.53 8.27
C VAL A 101 9.09 0.30 8.35
N ARG A 102 9.13 1.52 7.80
CA ARG A 102 7.95 2.40 7.74
C ARG A 102 6.90 1.86 6.77
N ALA A 103 7.32 1.31 5.62
CA ALA A 103 6.44 0.65 4.67
C ALA A 103 5.81 -0.62 5.27
N ASP A 104 6.60 -1.44 5.97
CA ASP A 104 6.10 -2.61 6.70
C ASP A 104 5.08 -2.22 7.77
N ALA A 105 5.29 -1.10 8.48
CA ALA A 105 4.32 -0.61 9.45
C ALA A 105 3.00 -0.17 8.78
N VAL A 106 3.06 0.45 7.60
CA VAL A 106 1.87 0.79 6.79
C VAL A 106 1.11 -0.47 6.37
N ASP A 107 1.82 -1.46 5.80
CA ASP A 107 1.22 -2.71 5.36
C ASP A 107 0.52 -3.42 6.54
N ASN A 108 1.20 -3.49 7.69
CA ASN A 108 0.67 -4.17 8.87
C ASN A 108 -0.49 -3.40 9.52
N LEU A 109 -0.50 -2.06 9.50
CA LEU A 109 -1.65 -1.27 9.93
C LEU A 109 -2.87 -1.57 9.05
N LEU A 110 -2.73 -1.51 7.73
CA LEU A 110 -3.83 -1.75 6.80
C LEU A 110 -4.34 -3.20 6.88
N LEU A 111 -3.44 -4.17 7.02
CA LEU A 111 -3.79 -5.56 7.25
C LEU A 111 -4.53 -5.76 8.59
N PHE A 112 -4.10 -5.10 9.65
CA PHE A 112 -4.77 -5.17 10.94
C PHE A 112 -6.17 -4.56 10.88
N LEU A 113 -6.34 -3.39 10.27
CA LEU A 113 -7.67 -2.80 10.05
C LEU A 113 -8.56 -3.75 9.22
N GLN A 114 -8.01 -4.38 8.18
CA GLN A 114 -8.74 -5.39 7.42
C GLN A 114 -9.14 -6.59 8.28
N LYS A 115 -8.27 -7.05 9.18
CA LYS A 115 -8.55 -8.13 10.14
C LYS A 115 -9.69 -7.74 11.07
N ILE A 116 -9.67 -6.54 11.65
CA ILE A 116 -10.75 -6.01 12.49
C ILE A 116 -12.07 -6.02 11.71
N ILE A 117 -12.08 -5.45 10.50
CA ILE A 117 -13.29 -5.35 9.68
C ILE A 117 -13.85 -6.73 9.36
N LYS A 118 -13.01 -7.70 8.96
CA LYS A 118 -13.48 -9.02 8.55
C LYS A 118 -13.92 -9.91 9.72
N ASP A 119 -13.19 -9.88 10.83
CA ASP A 119 -13.34 -10.90 11.87
C ASP A 119 -14.21 -10.45 13.05
N SER A 120 -14.55 -9.16 13.13
CA SER A 120 -15.46 -8.65 14.19
C SER A 120 -16.87 -9.22 14.07
N GLY A 121 -17.34 -9.55 12.87
CA GLY A 121 -18.71 -10.01 12.66
C GLY A 121 -19.72 -9.00 13.22
N ARG A 122 -20.70 -9.48 14.00
CA ARG A 122 -21.73 -8.62 14.63
C ARG A 122 -21.17 -7.60 15.63
N ASP A 123 -19.97 -7.82 16.15
CA ASP A 123 -19.31 -6.90 17.09
C ASP A 123 -18.62 -5.71 16.41
N ILE A 124 -18.69 -5.61 15.07
CA ILE A 124 -18.01 -4.57 14.29
C ILE A 124 -18.28 -3.16 14.82
N LYS A 125 -19.50 -2.88 15.29
CA LYS A 125 -19.89 -1.57 15.80
C LYS A 125 -19.03 -1.09 16.96
N ARG A 126 -18.53 -2.00 17.81
CA ARG A 126 -17.60 -1.68 18.92
C ARG A 126 -16.22 -1.24 18.42
N PHE A 127 -15.84 -1.65 17.22
CA PHE A 127 -14.53 -1.37 16.62
C PHE A 127 -14.55 -0.23 15.61
N ILE A 128 -15.72 0.28 15.22
CA ILE A 128 -15.82 1.43 14.30
C ILE A 128 -15.03 2.64 14.78
N PRO A 129 -15.06 3.05 16.07
CA PRO A 129 -14.22 4.17 16.52
C PRO A 129 -12.71 3.95 16.28
N VAL A 130 -12.23 2.71 16.38
CA VAL A 130 -10.84 2.34 16.10
C VAL A 130 -10.54 2.46 14.61
N ILE A 131 -11.46 1.99 13.77
CA ILE A 131 -11.35 2.04 12.31
C ILE A 131 -11.38 3.49 11.81
N ASP A 132 -12.33 4.29 12.28
CA ASP A 132 -12.51 5.68 11.86
C ASP A 132 -11.34 6.56 12.29
N SER A 133 -10.90 6.45 13.56
CA SER A 133 -9.72 7.18 14.05
C SER A 133 -8.45 6.79 13.28
N SER A 134 -8.32 5.52 12.88
CA SER A 134 -7.22 5.07 12.02
C SER A 134 -7.33 5.66 10.61
N PHE A 135 -8.51 5.67 10.00
CA PHE A 135 -8.72 6.30 8.68
C PHE A 135 -8.45 7.80 8.71
N ASP A 136 -8.87 8.49 9.76
CA ASP A 136 -8.58 9.91 9.97
C ASP A 136 -7.07 10.15 10.14
N SER A 137 -6.38 9.31 10.92
CA SER A 137 -4.93 9.36 11.08
C SER A 137 -4.22 9.16 9.74
N ILE A 138 -4.64 8.16 8.96
CA ILE A 138 -4.11 7.90 7.61
C ILE A 138 -4.32 9.13 6.70
N ARG A 139 -5.51 9.74 6.77
CA ARG A 139 -5.84 10.95 6.00
C ARG A 139 -4.99 12.16 6.42
N ASN A 140 -4.41 12.19 7.61
CA ASN A 140 -3.63 13.33 8.09
C ASN A 140 -2.12 13.24 7.78
N TYR A 141 -1.61 12.10 7.28
CA TYR A 141 -0.21 12.02 6.84
C TYR A 141 0.11 13.01 5.71
N LYS A 142 1.32 13.59 5.80
CA LYS A 142 1.94 14.40 4.73
C LYS A 142 2.20 13.56 3.48
N LYS A 143 2.48 14.24 2.35
CA LYS A 143 2.58 13.66 1.01
C LYS A 143 3.39 12.35 0.96
N ASP A 144 4.64 12.37 1.45
CA ASP A 144 5.55 11.24 1.30
C ASP A 144 5.13 10.03 2.14
N SER A 145 4.79 10.25 3.42
CA SER A 145 4.27 9.18 4.28
C SER A 145 2.93 8.65 3.79
N PHE A 146 2.06 9.52 3.26
CA PHE A 146 0.78 9.09 2.70
C PHE A 146 0.97 8.23 1.44
N PHE A 147 2.00 8.51 0.63
CA PHE A 147 2.26 7.75 -0.58
C PHE A 147 2.66 6.29 -0.29
N LEU A 148 3.24 6.00 0.89
CA LEU A 148 3.43 4.62 1.35
C LEU A 148 2.10 3.85 1.44
N PHE A 149 1.03 4.50 1.92
CA PHE A 149 -0.32 3.88 1.94
C PHE A 149 -0.90 3.70 0.54
N VAL A 150 -0.52 4.55 -0.42
CA VAL A 150 -0.99 4.45 -1.80
C VAL A 150 -0.36 3.25 -2.51
N LYS A 151 0.93 3.01 -2.26
CA LYS A 151 1.74 1.92 -2.82
C LYS A 151 1.61 0.59 -2.08
N SER A 152 1.08 0.60 -0.86
CA SER A 152 0.90 -0.56 0.00
C SER A 152 0.28 -1.77 -0.71
N PHE A 153 0.80 -2.97 -0.39
CA PHE A 153 0.25 -4.22 -0.89
C PHE A 153 -1.19 -4.43 -0.40
N TYR A 154 -1.45 -4.05 0.86
CA TYR A 154 -2.79 -4.02 1.40
C TYR A 154 -3.47 -2.72 0.99
N GLN A 155 -4.49 -2.82 0.14
CA GLN A 155 -5.10 -1.65 -0.49
C GLN A 155 -6.25 -1.05 0.34
N ILE A 156 -6.29 0.28 0.51
CA ILE A 156 -7.41 1.00 1.14
C ILE A 156 -8.76 0.64 0.49
N LYS A 157 -8.78 0.48 -0.85
CA LYS A 157 -9.97 0.05 -1.59
C LYS A 157 -10.50 -1.32 -1.14
N ARG A 158 -9.64 -2.24 -0.69
CA ARG A 158 -10.06 -3.55 -0.14
C ARG A 158 -10.71 -3.41 1.24
N LEU A 159 -10.26 -2.49 2.07
CA LEU A 159 -10.87 -2.19 3.38
C LEU A 159 -12.28 -1.64 3.17
N ALA A 160 -12.41 -0.66 2.27
CA ALA A 160 -13.69 -0.08 1.86
C ALA A 160 -14.70 -1.14 1.36
N LYS A 161 -14.26 -2.07 0.49
CA LYS A 161 -15.09 -3.20 0.05
C LYS A 161 -15.51 -4.09 1.22
N ALA A 162 -14.62 -4.37 2.17
CA ALA A 162 -14.94 -5.20 3.33
C ALA A 162 -15.96 -4.54 4.27
N ILE A 163 -15.95 -3.21 4.41
CA ILE A 163 -16.95 -2.46 5.18
C ILE A 163 -18.36 -2.63 4.61
N LEU A 164 -18.50 -2.73 3.28
CA LEU A 164 -19.80 -2.97 2.64
C LEU A 164 -20.44 -4.32 2.97
N ASN A 165 -19.72 -5.25 3.60
CA ASN A 165 -20.28 -6.52 4.06
C ASN A 165 -21.02 -6.39 5.41
N HIS A 166 -20.90 -5.26 6.10
CA HIS A 166 -21.50 -5.01 7.43
C HIS A 166 -22.68 -4.03 7.37
N THR A 167 -23.47 -4.07 6.30
CA THR A 167 -24.48 -3.04 6.05
C THR A 167 -25.68 -3.09 6.98
N HIS A 168 -25.86 -4.19 7.72
CA HIS A 168 -26.94 -4.31 8.72
C HIS A 168 -26.53 -3.73 10.07
N GLU A 169 -25.23 -3.73 10.36
CA GLU A 169 -24.63 -3.27 11.60
C GLU A 169 -24.27 -1.78 11.57
N LEU A 170 -24.03 -1.24 10.37
CA LEU A 170 -23.56 0.13 10.17
C LEU A 170 -24.67 1.10 9.75
N THR A 171 -24.51 2.33 10.23
CA THR A 171 -25.34 3.51 9.95
C THR A 171 -24.64 4.42 8.95
N SER A 172 -25.31 5.47 8.44
CA SER A 172 -24.68 6.39 7.48
C SER A 172 -23.42 7.03 8.06
N ALA A 173 -23.46 7.50 9.30
CA ALA A 173 -22.31 8.15 9.95
C ALA A 173 -21.01 7.30 9.90
N ASP A 174 -21.12 5.97 9.93
CA ASP A 174 -19.97 5.06 9.93
C ASP A 174 -19.23 4.98 8.57
N TYR A 175 -19.77 5.55 7.49
CA TYR A 175 -19.08 5.59 6.19
C TYR A 175 -18.29 6.88 5.97
N GLN A 176 -18.44 7.89 6.83
CA GLN A 176 -17.84 9.21 6.61
C GLN A 176 -16.30 9.13 6.55
N ALA A 177 -15.66 8.46 7.52
CA ALA A 177 -14.21 8.40 7.61
C ALA A 177 -13.59 7.69 6.39
N ILE A 178 -14.15 6.55 5.97
CA ILE A 178 -13.68 5.83 4.79
C ILE A 178 -13.90 6.59 3.49
N ASN A 179 -15.04 7.28 3.34
CA ASN A 179 -15.32 8.08 2.15
C ASN A 179 -14.33 9.25 2.02
N LEU A 180 -14.04 9.95 3.11
CA LEU A 180 -13.04 11.02 3.14
C LEU A 180 -11.62 10.51 2.86
N LEU A 181 -11.26 9.35 3.40
CA LEU A 181 -9.98 8.71 3.12
C LEU A 181 -9.84 8.32 1.64
N LEU A 182 -10.87 7.69 1.06
CA LEU A 182 -10.88 7.32 -0.36
C LEU A 182 -10.81 8.54 -1.28
N LEU A 183 -11.52 9.63 -0.95
CA LEU A 183 -11.42 10.87 -1.72
C LEU A 183 -10.00 11.42 -1.73
N LYS A 184 -9.32 11.46 -0.57
CA LYS A 184 -7.89 11.85 -0.51
C LYS A 184 -7.04 10.89 -1.34
N TYR A 185 -7.25 9.58 -1.19
CA TYR A 185 -6.52 8.54 -1.91
C TYR A 185 -6.61 8.70 -3.43
N PHE A 186 -7.82 8.83 -3.98
CA PHE A 186 -8.02 8.99 -5.43
C PHE A 186 -7.48 10.31 -5.94
N LYS A 187 -7.74 11.42 -5.23
CA LYS A 187 -7.18 12.72 -5.58
C LYS A 187 -5.65 12.66 -5.65
N HIS A 188 -5.01 12.04 -4.66
CA HIS A 188 -3.57 11.88 -4.63
C HIS A 188 -3.06 10.97 -5.75
N THR A 189 -3.70 9.82 -5.96
CA THR A 189 -3.37 8.85 -7.03
C THR A 189 -3.39 9.51 -8.40
N TYR A 190 -4.47 10.20 -8.76
CA TYR A 190 -4.59 10.81 -10.08
C TYR A 190 -3.69 12.03 -10.23
N SER A 191 -3.51 12.82 -9.17
CA SER A 191 -2.55 13.95 -9.24
C SER A 191 -1.11 13.48 -9.40
N TYR A 192 -0.75 12.32 -8.82
CA TYR A 192 0.56 11.70 -9.01
C TYR A 192 0.75 11.30 -10.48
N TRP A 193 -0.16 10.52 -11.05
CA TRP A 193 -0.02 10.07 -12.44
C TRP A 193 -0.08 11.21 -13.46
N LEU A 194 -0.87 12.26 -13.22
CA LEU A 194 -0.89 13.47 -14.06
C LEU A 194 0.37 14.34 -13.92
N SER A 195 1.20 14.10 -12.89
CA SER A 195 2.49 14.79 -12.73
C SER A 195 3.65 14.08 -13.43
N GLU A 196 3.46 12.82 -13.81
CA GLU A 196 4.38 12.12 -14.71
C GLU A 196 4.14 12.56 -16.17
N GLU A 197 5.03 12.17 -17.08
CA GLU A 197 4.83 12.41 -18.51
C GLU A 197 3.71 11.49 -19.05
N ASP A 198 2.94 11.95 -20.06
CA ASP A 198 1.93 11.08 -20.66
C ASP A 198 2.62 9.85 -21.28
N PRO A 199 2.22 8.61 -20.91
CA PRO A 199 2.95 7.41 -21.30
C PRO A 199 3.01 7.20 -22.81
N PHE A 200 1.97 7.62 -23.54
CA PHE A 200 1.94 7.48 -24.98
C PHE A 200 2.78 8.55 -25.67
N ASP A 201 2.69 9.80 -25.23
CA ASP A 201 3.53 10.88 -25.75
C ASP A 201 5.02 10.59 -25.53
N TRP A 202 5.38 10.11 -24.33
CA TRP A 202 6.74 9.67 -24.03
C TRP A 202 7.17 8.51 -24.95
N PHE A 203 6.35 7.46 -25.06
CA PHE A 203 6.68 6.28 -25.86
C PHE A 203 6.89 6.63 -27.34
N LYS A 204 6.04 7.50 -27.89
CA LYS A 204 6.14 7.97 -29.27
C LYS A 204 7.44 8.73 -29.52
N ASN A 205 7.89 9.55 -28.57
CA ASN A 205 9.15 10.29 -28.70
C ASN A 205 10.37 9.34 -28.73
N GLU A 206 10.34 8.24 -27.99
CA GLU A 206 11.45 7.28 -27.90
C GLU A 206 11.42 6.21 -29.01
N ALA A 207 10.24 5.78 -29.44
CA ALA A 207 10.08 4.70 -30.43
C ALA A 207 10.29 5.15 -31.88
N GLY A 208 10.35 6.47 -32.14
CA GLY A 208 10.48 7.04 -33.49
C GLY A 208 9.19 7.01 -34.30
N ASP A 209 9.29 6.98 -35.63
CA ASP A 209 8.11 6.98 -36.51
C ASP A 209 7.32 5.66 -36.38
N ILE A 210 6.09 5.80 -35.86
CA ILE A 210 5.07 4.76 -35.77
C ILE A 210 4.09 4.99 -36.92
N ASP A 211 4.12 4.11 -37.92
CA ASP A 211 3.35 4.25 -39.17
C ASP A 211 1.82 4.18 -38.97
N ASP A 212 1.34 3.44 -37.96
CA ASP A 212 -0.08 3.27 -37.64
C ASP A 212 -0.36 3.57 -36.16
N LYS A 213 -1.19 4.59 -35.88
CA LYS A 213 -1.44 5.10 -34.52
C LYS A 213 -2.63 4.41 -33.84
N GLU A 214 -3.56 3.84 -34.60
CA GLU A 214 -4.81 3.29 -34.03
C GLU A 214 -4.58 2.14 -33.02
N PRO A 215 -3.65 1.19 -33.25
CA PRO A 215 -3.38 0.13 -32.27
C PRO A 215 -2.84 0.67 -30.94
N PHE A 216 -2.06 1.75 -30.98
CA PHE A 216 -1.41 2.31 -29.79
C PHE A 216 -2.37 3.14 -28.95
N ASP A 217 -3.30 3.86 -29.58
CA ASP A 217 -4.33 4.61 -28.86
C ASP A 217 -5.13 3.69 -27.91
N GLU A 218 -5.46 2.47 -28.33
CA GLU A 218 -6.16 1.50 -27.47
C GLU A 218 -5.25 0.87 -26.39
N ILE A 219 -3.96 0.66 -26.66
CA ILE A 219 -2.99 0.13 -25.67
C ILE A 219 -2.82 1.10 -24.49
N PHE A 220 -2.67 2.40 -24.78
CA PHE A 220 -2.37 3.42 -23.78
C PHE A 220 -3.60 4.12 -23.20
N LYS A 221 -4.79 3.92 -23.80
CA LYS A 221 -6.07 4.56 -23.46
C LYS A 221 -6.30 4.74 -21.96
N TYR A 222 -6.09 3.67 -21.19
CA TYR A 222 -6.42 3.61 -19.77
C TYR A 222 -5.38 4.24 -18.84
N ILE A 223 -4.20 4.62 -19.34
CA ILE A 223 -3.19 5.36 -18.58
C ILE A 223 -2.89 6.75 -19.16
N SER A 224 -3.57 7.13 -20.25
CA SER A 224 -3.49 8.48 -20.83
C SER A 224 -3.94 9.56 -19.85
N HIS A 225 -3.33 10.74 -19.92
CA HIS A 225 -3.72 11.93 -19.16
C HIS A 225 -5.18 12.31 -19.43
N LYS A 226 -5.66 12.12 -20.65
CA LYS A 226 -7.07 12.34 -20.99
C LYS A 226 -7.99 11.47 -20.13
N GLN A 227 -7.66 10.20 -19.94
CA GLN A 227 -8.47 9.28 -19.14
C GLN A 227 -8.32 9.56 -17.64
N ILE A 228 -7.12 9.84 -17.16
CA ILE A 228 -6.88 10.13 -15.74
C ILE A 228 -7.57 11.43 -15.31
N ASN A 229 -7.58 12.47 -16.16
CA ASN A 229 -8.34 13.70 -15.92
C ASN A 229 -9.86 13.45 -15.81
N LYS A 230 -10.41 12.49 -16.58
CA LYS A 230 -11.82 12.11 -16.43
C LYS A 230 -12.09 11.49 -15.06
N TRP A 231 -11.23 10.57 -14.58
CA TRP A 231 -11.39 9.99 -13.25
C TRP A 231 -11.20 11.00 -12.12
N GLN A 232 -10.25 11.94 -12.27
CA GLN A 232 -10.08 13.05 -11.34
C GLN A 232 -11.33 13.93 -11.29
N SER A 233 -11.91 14.25 -12.44
CA SER A 233 -13.17 14.99 -12.54
C SER A 233 -14.35 14.25 -11.92
N MET A 234 -14.45 12.92 -12.13
CA MET A 234 -15.46 12.07 -11.48
C MET A 234 -15.31 12.07 -9.96
N THR A 235 -14.08 11.99 -9.46
CA THR A 235 -13.77 12.08 -8.02
C THR A 235 -14.24 13.43 -7.45
N GLY A 236 -13.97 14.53 -8.15
CA GLY A 236 -14.45 15.86 -7.78
C GLY A 236 -15.98 15.96 -7.74
N LYS A 237 -16.66 15.39 -8.74
CA LYS A 237 -18.14 15.34 -8.77
C LYS A 237 -18.71 14.54 -7.59
N ILE A 238 -18.09 13.41 -7.22
CA ILE A 238 -18.50 12.62 -6.05
C ILE A 238 -18.31 13.43 -4.76
N ALA A 239 -17.19 14.15 -4.62
CA ALA A 239 -16.92 14.98 -3.44
C ALA A 239 -17.94 16.12 -3.22
N LEU A 240 -18.59 16.60 -4.29
CA LEU A 240 -19.60 17.67 -4.23
C LEU A 240 -21.02 17.16 -3.96
N GLN A 241 -21.25 15.84 -3.96
CA GLN A 241 -22.56 15.28 -3.64
C GLN A 241 -22.91 15.51 -2.16
N LYS A 242 -24.19 15.80 -1.88
CA LYS A 242 -24.68 15.89 -0.49
C LYS A 242 -24.65 14.50 0.17
N GLY A 243 -24.38 14.45 1.47
CA GLY A 243 -24.33 13.19 2.24
C GLY A 243 -23.05 12.42 2.00
N ILE A 244 -21.91 13.02 2.37
CA ILE A 244 -20.57 12.40 2.25
C ILE A 244 -20.43 11.13 3.09
N ASP A 245 -21.27 10.98 4.11
CA ASP A 245 -21.41 9.81 4.97
C ASP A 245 -22.30 8.72 4.34
N SER A 246 -22.84 8.91 3.14
CA SER A 246 -23.74 7.87 2.60
C SER A 246 -22.96 6.65 2.06
N LYS A 247 -23.56 5.46 2.22
CA LYS A 247 -23.12 4.22 1.57
C LYS A 247 -23.01 4.36 0.05
N LYS A 248 -23.88 5.17 -0.56
CA LYS A 248 -23.88 5.42 -2.02
C LYS A 248 -22.58 6.09 -2.49
N ILE A 249 -22.03 7.03 -1.70
CA ILE A 249 -20.73 7.63 -2.00
C ILE A 249 -19.63 6.59 -1.97
N LEU A 250 -19.63 5.71 -0.96
CA LEU A 250 -18.66 4.61 -0.87
C LEU A 250 -18.71 3.72 -2.12
N GLN A 251 -19.91 3.33 -2.55
CA GLN A 251 -20.10 2.53 -3.77
C GLN A 251 -19.58 3.26 -5.01
N ASN A 252 -19.91 4.53 -5.19
CA ASN A 252 -19.42 5.32 -6.33
C ASN A 252 -17.88 5.44 -6.35
N LEU A 253 -17.25 5.62 -5.18
CA LEU A 253 -15.80 5.69 -5.06
C LEU A 253 -15.14 4.34 -5.40
N LEU A 254 -15.78 3.22 -5.09
CA LEU A 254 -15.25 1.90 -5.38
C LEU A 254 -15.24 1.54 -6.89
N GLU A 255 -16.01 2.24 -7.71
CA GLU A 255 -15.97 2.10 -9.18
C GLU A 255 -14.73 2.73 -9.82
N LEU A 256 -14.07 3.69 -9.13
CA LEU A 256 -12.89 4.37 -9.63
C LEU A 256 -11.64 3.47 -9.58
N PRO A 257 -10.74 3.52 -10.58
CA PRO A 257 -9.53 2.70 -10.59
C PRO A 257 -8.54 3.14 -9.52
N ALA A 258 -8.12 2.19 -8.70
CA ALA A 258 -7.09 2.37 -7.69
C ALA A 258 -5.69 2.46 -8.31
N TYR A 259 -4.73 2.96 -7.52
CA TYR A 259 -3.32 3.04 -7.89
C TYR A 259 -2.79 1.72 -8.44
N SER A 260 -3.00 0.62 -7.72
CA SER A 260 -2.53 -0.70 -8.15
C SER A 260 -3.14 -1.13 -9.48
N GLN A 261 -4.40 -0.78 -9.76
CA GLN A 261 -5.04 -1.11 -11.03
C GLN A 261 -4.37 -0.37 -12.19
N ILE A 262 -3.92 0.87 -11.97
CA ILE A 262 -3.12 1.62 -12.95
C ILE A 262 -1.75 0.95 -13.13
N VAL A 263 -1.09 0.55 -12.05
CA VAL A 263 0.21 -0.15 -12.12
C VAL A 263 0.10 -1.47 -12.91
N GLU A 264 -0.95 -2.26 -12.70
CA GLU A 264 -1.18 -3.48 -13.48
C GLU A 264 -1.32 -3.18 -14.99
N ILE A 265 -1.96 -2.07 -15.37
CA ILE A 265 -2.04 -1.69 -16.79
C ILE A 265 -0.65 -1.36 -17.35
N TYR A 266 0.18 -0.61 -16.62
CA TYR A 266 1.58 -0.39 -17.02
C TYR A 266 2.34 -1.70 -17.22
N LYS A 267 2.13 -2.66 -16.31
CA LYS A 267 2.76 -3.99 -16.38
C LYS A 267 2.32 -4.80 -17.61
N GLU A 268 1.08 -4.64 -18.08
CA GLU A 268 0.56 -5.36 -19.24
C GLU A 268 0.99 -4.77 -20.59
N ILE A 269 1.26 -3.46 -20.65
CA ILE A 269 1.59 -2.75 -21.90
C ILE A 269 2.78 -3.35 -22.67
N PRO A 270 3.93 -3.68 -22.04
CA PRO A 270 5.05 -4.25 -22.78
C PRO A 270 4.68 -5.48 -23.60
N GLN A 271 3.80 -6.34 -23.09
CA GLN A 271 3.34 -7.52 -23.81
C GLN A 271 2.37 -7.15 -24.94
N ARG A 272 1.46 -6.20 -24.71
CA ARG A 272 0.56 -5.69 -25.76
C ARG A 272 1.31 -5.04 -26.91
N LEU A 273 2.44 -4.38 -26.63
CA LEU A 273 3.31 -3.80 -27.67
C LEU A 273 3.95 -4.87 -28.55
N VAL A 274 4.32 -6.02 -28.00
CA VAL A 274 4.80 -7.17 -28.81
C VAL A 274 3.69 -7.68 -29.71
N GLU A 275 2.48 -7.84 -29.17
CA GLU A 275 1.32 -8.37 -29.90
C GLU A 275 0.81 -7.43 -31.00
N ALA A 276 1.00 -6.12 -30.84
CA ALA A 276 0.65 -5.12 -31.84
C ALA A 276 1.54 -5.17 -33.09
N ASP A 277 2.78 -5.64 -32.95
CA ASP A 277 3.68 -5.79 -34.09
C ASP A 277 3.51 -7.15 -34.78
N THR A 278 2.65 -7.20 -35.78
CA THR A 278 2.37 -8.42 -36.54
C THR A 278 3.29 -8.61 -37.76
N LYS A 279 4.14 -7.64 -38.12
CA LYS A 279 4.79 -7.60 -39.44
C LYS A 279 6.27 -7.20 -39.45
N ASN A 280 6.76 -6.40 -38.49
CA ASN A 280 8.04 -5.69 -38.65
C ASN A 280 9.15 -6.11 -37.64
N GLY A 281 8.86 -7.01 -36.71
CA GLY A 281 9.84 -7.51 -35.71
C GLY A 281 10.31 -6.46 -34.67
N LYS A 282 9.74 -5.26 -34.68
CA LYS A 282 9.97 -4.15 -33.74
C LYS A 282 9.26 -4.33 -32.39
N GLY A 283 8.33 -5.27 -32.25
CA GLY A 283 7.56 -5.48 -31.01
C GLY A 283 8.44 -5.68 -29.77
N ASN A 284 9.52 -6.45 -29.89
CA ASN A 284 10.47 -6.65 -28.79
C ASN A 284 11.31 -5.40 -28.48
N LEU A 285 11.58 -4.55 -29.48
CA LEU A 285 12.22 -3.26 -29.26
C LEU A 285 11.28 -2.30 -28.51
N TRP A 286 10.01 -2.22 -28.90
CA TRP A 286 8.98 -1.44 -28.22
C TRP A 286 8.76 -1.89 -26.77
N LYS A 287 8.71 -3.21 -26.56
CA LYS A 287 8.71 -3.81 -25.22
C LYS A 287 9.89 -3.31 -24.39
N LEU A 288 11.10 -3.37 -24.94
CA LEU A 288 12.31 -2.94 -24.23
C LEU A 288 12.26 -1.44 -23.86
N ILE A 289 11.88 -0.58 -24.81
CA ILE A 289 11.72 0.86 -24.59
C ILE A 289 10.74 1.12 -23.44
N PHE A 290 9.57 0.48 -23.47
CA PHE A 290 8.55 0.71 -22.44
C PHE A 290 8.95 0.09 -21.09
N LEU A 291 9.70 -1.01 -21.05
CA LEU A 291 10.25 -1.53 -19.79
C LEU A 291 11.25 -0.55 -19.15
N PHE A 292 12.03 0.20 -19.95
CA PHE A 292 12.87 1.28 -19.42
C PHE A 292 12.04 2.46 -18.90
N HIS A 293 10.90 2.77 -19.52
CA HIS A 293 9.95 3.73 -18.96
C HIS A 293 9.50 3.31 -17.57
N ILE A 294 9.10 2.04 -17.42
CA ILE A 294 8.67 1.48 -16.14
C ILE A 294 9.77 1.70 -15.09
N MET A 295 11.02 1.36 -15.41
CA MET A 295 12.17 1.54 -14.51
C MET A 295 12.49 3.01 -14.18
N LYS A 296 12.17 3.96 -15.07
CA LYS A 296 12.38 5.39 -14.87
C LYS A 296 11.31 6.02 -13.97
N THR A 297 10.10 5.48 -13.95
CA THR A 297 8.94 6.07 -13.25
C THR A 297 8.88 5.61 -11.79
N PRO A 298 9.15 6.49 -10.79
CA PRO A 298 9.27 6.11 -9.38
C PRO A 298 8.02 5.44 -8.78
N GLY A 299 6.84 5.75 -9.31
CA GLY A 299 5.57 5.14 -8.92
C GLY A 299 5.52 3.64 -9.20
N LEU A 300 6.22 3.18 -10.22
CA LEU A 300 6.21 1.78 -10.64
C LEU A 300 7.24 0.92 -9.88
N SER A 301 7.83 1.45 -8.81
CA SER A 301 8.86 0.75 -8.01
C SER A 301 8.45 -0.65 -7.55
N ILE A 302 7.15 -0.89 -7.34
CA ILE A 302 6.62 -2.20 -6.93
C ILE A 302 6.74 -3.30 -8.00
N ILE A 303 6.96 -2.94 -9.27
CA ILE A 303 7.14 -3.88 -10.39
C ILE A 303 8.56 -3.84 -10.98
N TYR A 304 9.52 -3.15 -10.34
CA TYR A 304 10.88 -3.02 -10.86
C TYR A 304 11.62 -4.35 -10.97
N GLU A 305 11.51 -5.24 -9.98
CA GLU A 305 12.19 -6.53 -10.06
C GLU A 305 11.68 -7.37 -11.24
N GLU A 306 10.37 -7.34 -11.49
CA GLU A 306 9.75 -8.04 -12.61
C GLU A 306 10.15 -7.41 -13.94
N ALA A 307 10.07 -6.08 -14.04
CA ALA A 307 10.51 -5.35 -15.22
C ALA A 307 11.99 -5.60 -15.55
N LEU A 308 12.87 -5.66 -14.55
CA LEU A 308 14.30 -5.93 -14.74
C LEU A 308 14.57 -7.36 -15.22
N ARG A 309 13.81 -8.35 -14.73
CA ARG A 309 13.87 -9.72 -15.27
C ARG A 309 13.42 -9.76 -16.73
N ASP A 310 12.37 -9.01 -17.07
CA ASP A 310 11.85 -8.96 -18.43
C ASP A 310 12.75 -8.17 -19.40
N ILE A 311 13.44 -7.14 -18.93
CA ILE A 311 14.50 -6.44 -19.68
C ILE A 311 15.59 -7.43 -20.07
N ASN A 312 16.11 -8.19 -19.11
CA ASN A 312 17.18 -9.16 -19.36
C ASN A 312 16.74 -10.23 -20.38
N ARG A 313 15.51 -10.75 -20.26
CA ARG A 313 14.95 -11.71 -21.22
C ARG A 313 14.82 -11.13 -22.63
N THR A 314 14.31 -9.90 -22.72
CA THR A 314 14.08 -9.21 -24.00
C THR A 314 15.40 -8.86 -24.70
N LEU A 315 16.41 -8.43 -23.95
CA LEU A 315 17.76 -8.19 -24.46
C LEU A 315 18.42 -9.46 -25.00
N SER A 316 18.36 -10.58 -24.26
CA SER A 316 18.89 -11.86 -24.75
C SER A 316 18.24 -12.27 -26.08
N TRP A 317 16.91 -12.14 -26.17
CA TRP A 317 16.17 -12.43 -27.40
C TRP A 317 16.64 -11.55 -28.56
N LEU A 318 16.75 -10.24 -28.36
CA LEU A 318 17.20 -9.29 -29.39
C LEU A 318 18.61 -9.62 -29.89
N ILE A 319 19.55 -9.92 -28.98
CA ILE A 319 20.93 -10.28 -29.34
C ILE A 319 20.99 -11.57 -30.17
N GLU A 320 20.19 -12.58 -29.81
CA GLU A 320 20.12 -13.84 -30.56
C GLU A 320 19.56 -13.64 -31.98
N HIS A 321 18.52 -12.81 -32.12
CA HIS A 321 17.84 -12.58 -33.40
C HIS A 321 18.56 -11.57 -34.29
N GLU A 322 19.33 -10.64 -33.70
CA GLU A 322 20.23 -9.75 -34.44
C GLU A 322 21.44 -10.53 -35.02
N LYS A 323 21.99 -11.47 -34.24
CA LYS A 323 23.05 -12.38 -34.74
C LYS A 323 22.55 -13.30 -35.85
N ALA A 324 21.33 -13.82 -35.75
CA ALA A 324 20.73 -14.67 -36.78
C ALA A 324 20.53 -13.93 -38.12
N GLY A 325 20.17 -12.64 -38.07
CA GLY A 325 20.03 -11.79 -39.26
C GLY A 325 21.36 -11.44 -39.93
N ILE A 326 22.46 -11.35 -39.18
CA ILE A 326 23.81 -11.10 -39.72
C ILE A 326 24.41 -12.37 -40.34
N SER A 327 24.05 -13.57 -39.87
CA SER A 327 24.50 -14.85 -40.45
C SER A 327 23.74 -15.29 -41.71
N ALA A 328 22.70 -14.55 -42.11
CA ALA A 328 21.85 -14.86 -43.27
C ALA A 328 22.07 -13.92 -44.47
N ASN A 329 23.03 -12.98 -44.38
CA ASN A 329 23.40 -12.06 -45.46
C ASN A 329 24.78 -12.35 -46.05
#